data_AF-A0A1Y0BIZ8-F1
#
_entry.id   AF-A0A1Y0BIZ8-F1
#
_cell.length_a   1.000
_cell.length_b   1.000
_cell.length_c   1.000
_cell.angle_alpha   90.00
_cell.angle_beta   90.00
_cell.angle_gamma   90.00
#
_symmetry.space_group_name_H-M   'P 1'
#
loop_
_entity.id
_entity.type
_entity.pdbx_description
1 polymer ?
#
loop_
_entity_poly.entity_id
_entity_poly.type
_entity_poly.pdbx_seq_one_letter_code
_entity_poly.pdbx_strand_id
1 'polypeptide(L)'
;MRHLPGLLALFATLLAGNAFAGTADEAALLKTTLTPLGAERSGNADGTIPAWSGGYQEQWPGYVSGGVRPDPFKDEKALFSIDKNNVGQYADKLTLVSHQLLMQYPGYRIDVYPTHRTAMAPDWVYENTAKNVTRARTEQGGLELANAYGGIAFPIPKNGYELMWNHLMRWRGVSTYETFRAYVVNRQGEKVLASDSDAWFEYPSYYPQGNPENSLGFVEFVMVVTQGPPFKAGEAFLILDPLNQVTDPRKAWQYLVGQRRTRRAPQIAFDTPDFVTSGVSNFDEAEAFNGSMERYDVKLVGKRELIIPYNTNHLQQQKIDDVLGPHWLNPDHLRWELHRVWVAELTLREGKRHVMSRRVMYLDEDTWMVVLSDEWDASNNLWRMSYQIPFIAADMPGIAARPFGALDLLGRAYTTATLLNELPVQMKFLPQPQPENFFTTNNLGRLVTR
;
A
#
# COMPACT_ATOMS: atom_id res chain seq x y z
N MET A 1 -4.77 58.44 -30.14
CA MET A 1 -4.04 58.36 -28.86
C MET A 1 -4.74 57.34 -27.97
N ARG A 2 -4.02 56.24 -27.70
CA ARG A 2 -4.17 55.20 -26.66
C ARG A 2 -5.55 54.97 -26.01
N HIS A 3 -6.17 53.85 -26.38
CA HIS A 3 -7.05 53.09 -25.47
C HIS A 3 -6.20 52.09 -24.68
N LEU A 4 -6.28 52.14 -23.35
CA LEU A 4 -5.80 51.09 -22.44
C LEU A 4 -7.04 50.41 -21.85
N PRO A 5 -7.25 49.09 -21.99
CA PRO A 5 -8.18 48.35 -21.16
C PRO A 5 -7.46 47.87 -19.90
N GLY A 6 -8.03 48.20 -18.73
CA GLY A 6 -7.55 47.76 -17.43
C GLY A 6 -7.67 46.25 -17.26
N LEU A 7 -6.58 45.63 -16.80
CA LEU A 7 -6.54 44.27 -16.27
C LEU A 7 -7.47 44.17 -15.04
N LEU A 8 -8.52 43.35 -15.12
CA LEU A 8 -9.09 42.72 -13.93
C LEU A 8 -8.29 41.46 -13.64
N ALA A 9 -7.43 41.50 -12.63
CA ALA A 9 -6.82 40.32 -12.04
C ALA A 9 -7.88 39.60 -11.19
N LEU A 10 -8.33 38.44 -11.66
CA LEU A 10 -9.22 37.57 -10.90
C LEU A 10 -8.38 36.81 -9.87
N PHE A 11 -8.41 37.26 -8.61
CA PHE A 11 -7.86 36.51 -7.48
C PHE A 11 -8.69 35.25 -7.27
N ALA A 12 -8.14 34.08 -7.63
CA ALA A 12 -8.69 32.79 -7.23
C ALA A 12 -8.35 32.55 -5.75
N THR A 13 -9.30 32.80 -4.86
CA THR A 13 -9.22 32.38 -3.47
C THR A 13 -9.39 30.86 -3.39
N LEU A 14 -8.27 30.15 -3.17
CA LEU A 14 -8.28 28.78 -2.67
C LEU A 14 -8.94 28.77 -1.28
N LEU A 15 -10.23 28.41 -1.23
CA LEU A 15 -10.87 28.02 0.02
C LEU A 15 -10.25 26.70 0.47
N ALA A 16 -9.25 26.78 1.34
CA ALA A 16 -8.82 25.64 2.14
C ALA A 16 -9.94 25.32 3.15
N GLY A 17 -10.90 24.50 2.72
CA GLY A 17 -11.99 24.04 3.57
C GLY A 17 -11.48 23.07 4.63
N ASN A 18 -11.73 23.38 5.90
CA ASN A 18 -11.69 22.35 6.94
C ASN A 18 -12.78 21.32 6.62
N ALA A 19 -12.39 20.06 6.41
CA ALA A 19 -13.35 18.98 6.22
C ALA A 19 -14.08 18.72 7.55
N PHE A 20 -15.40 18.80 7.54
CA PHE A 20 -16.23 18.46 8.70
C PHE A 20 -16.35 16.93 8.83
N ALA A 21 -16.38 16.44 10.07
CA ALA A 21 -16.73 15.05 10.33
C ALA A 21 -18.16 14.75 9.81
N GLY A 22 -18.39 13.51 9.40
CA GLY A 22 -19.66 13.03 8.88
C GLY A 22 -20.77 12.93 9.94
N THR A 23 -21.96 12.56 9.51
CA THR A 23 -23.16 12.48 10.35
C THR A 23 -23.41 11.07 10.89
N ALA A 24 -24.30 10.95 11.90
CA ALA A 24 -24.74 9.64 12.40
C ALA A 24 -25.49 8.82 11.33
N ASP A 25 -26.22 9.50 10.43
CA ASP A 25 -26.92 8.86 9.32
C ASP A 25 -25.92 8.27 8.31
N GLU A 26 -24.83 8.99 8.02
CA GLU A 26 -23.73 8.47 7.21
C GLU A 26 -23.09 7.24 7.85
N ALA A 27 -22.89 7.25 9.18
CA ALA A 27 -22.35 6.10 9.90
C ALA A 27 -23.28 4.88 9.83
N ALA A 28 -24.61 5.09 9.78
CA ALA A 28 -25.59 4.03 9.66
C ALA A 28 -25.52 3.30 8.29
N LEU A 29 -24.98 3.95 7.25
CA LEU A 29 -24.79 3.33 5.93
C LEU A 29 -23.85 2.12 6.00
N LEU A 30 -22.86 2.11 6.90
CA LEU A 30 -21.90 0.99 7.11
C LEU A 30 -22.56 -0.31 7.59
N LYS A 31 -23.79 -0.22 8.10
CA LYS A 31 -24.59 -1.37 8.54
C LYS A 31 -25.61 -1.81 7.50
N THR A 32 -25.74 -1.09 6.39
CA THR A 32 -26.79 -1.29 5.39
C THR A 32 -26.19 -1.35 3.99
N THR A 33 -26.11 -0.22 3.29
CA THR A 33 -25.68 -0.13 1.89
C THR A 33 -24.17 -0.30 1.70
N LEU A 34 -23.39 0.05 2.71
CA LEU A 34 -21.94 -0.11 2.72
C LEU A 34 -21.53 -1.32 3.57
N THR A 35 -20.35 -1.87 3.29
CA THR A 35 -19.67 -2.81 4.18
C THR A 35 -19.22 -2.08 5.45
N PRO A 36 -18.89 -2.81 6.52
CA PRO A 36 -18.41 -2.17 7.75
C PRO A 36 -17.10 -1.38 7.59
N LEU A 37 -16.37 -1.58 6.48
CA LEU A 37 -15.15 -0.85 6.13
C LEU A 37 -15.39 0.30 5.12
N GLY A 38 -16.61 0.46 4.59
CA GLY A 38 -16.98 1.57 3.70
C GLY A 38 -17.09 1.22 2.20
N ALA A 39 -16.87 -0.04 1.81
CA ALA A 39 -17.07 -0.49 0.43
C ALA A 39 -18.57 -0.60 0.08
N GLU A 40 -18.92 -0.65 -1.21
CA GLU A 40 -20.31 -0.96 -1.59
C GLU A 40 -20.64 -2.42 -1.27
N ARG A 41 -21.72 -2.66 -0.50
CA ARG A 41 -22.07 -4.02 -0.08
C ARG A 41 -22.59 -4.88 -1.24
N SER A 42 -23.34 -4.29 -2.16
CA SER A 42 -23.92 -5.01 -3.30
C SER A 42 -22.86 -5.44 -4.33
N GLY A 43 -23.17 -6.51 -5.05
CA GLY A 43 -22.43 -6.89 -6.26
C GLY A 43 -22.63 -5.87 -7.38
N ASN A 44 -21.90 -6.02 -8.48
CA ASN A 44 -22.10 -5.17 -9.65
C ASN A 44 -23.27 -5.67 -10.52
N ALA A 45 -23.70 -4.85 -11.47
CA ALA A 45 -24.84 -5.16 -12.33
C ALA A 45 -24.61 -6.40 -13.20
N ASP A 46 -23.36 -6.61 -13.65
CA ASP A 46 -22.98 -7.73 -14.52
C ASP A 46 -22.78 -9.06 -13.76
N GLY A 47 -22.84 -9.04 -12.42
CA GLY A 47 -22.66 -10.21 -11.56
C GLY A 47 -21.23 -10.75 -11.51
N THR A 48 -20.26 -10.05 -12.11
CA THR A 48 -18.83 -10.43 -12.09
C THR A 48 -18.15 -10.06 -10.78
N ILE A 49 -18.69 -9.09 -10.04
CA ILE A 49 -18.29 -8.76 -8.67
C ILE A 49 -19.45 -9.17 -7.74
N PRO A 50 -19.28 -10.17 -6.86
CA PRO A 50 -20.36 -10.59 -5.97
C PRO A 50 -20.66 -9.56 -4.86
N ALA A 51 -21.81 -9.71 -4.21
CA ALA A 51 -22.09 -8.97 -2.98
C ALA A 51 -21.13 -9.39 -1.86
N TRP A 52 -20.73 -8.46 -1.02
CA TRP A 52 -19.90 -8.76 0.14
C TRP A 52 -20.72 -9.51 1.20
N SER A 53 -20.25 -10.69 1.58
CA SER A 53 -20.95 -11.64 2.45
C SER A 53 -20.27 -11.85 3.82
N GLY A 54 -19.32 -11.00 4.20
CA GLY A 54 -18.57 -11.14 5.46
C GLY A 54 -17.05 -11.23 5.31
N GLY A 55 -16.52 -11.22 4.09
CA GLY A 55 -15.11 -11.53 3.85
C GLY A 55 -14.83 -13.03 3.94
N TYR A 56 -13.55 -13.40 4.00
CA TYR A 56 -13.16 -14.81 4.14
C TYR A 56 -13.36 -15.28 5.59
N GLN A 57 -14.15 -16.32 5.81
CA GLN A 57 -14.59 -16.76 7.15
C GLN A 57 -14.07 -18.15 7.54
N GLU A 58 -13.37 -18.83 6.63
CA GLU A 58 -12.88 -20.17 6.92
C GLU A 58 -11.66 -20.12 7.84
N GLN A 59 -11.57 -21.11 8.72
CA GLN A 59 -10.38 -21.32 9.55
C GLN A 59 -9.39 -22.21 8.81
N TRP A 60 -8.12 -22.10 9.18
CA TRP A 60 -7.06 -23.00 8.70
C TRP A 60 -6.59 -23.92 9.83
N PRO A 61 -7.24 -25.09 10.02
CA PRO A 61 -6.83 -26.04 11.05
C PRO A 61 -5.34 -26.38 10.94
N GLY A 62 -4.61 -26.22 12.05
CA GLY A 62 -3.19 -26.54 12.14
C GLY A 62 -2.24 -25.48 11.55
N TYR A 63 -2.74 -24.39 10.96
CA TYR A 63 -1.88 -23.27 10.57
C TYR A 63 -1.35 -22.54 11.81
N VAL A 64 -0.06 -22.20 11.79
CA VAL A 64 0.63 -21.45 12.84
C VAL A 64 1.05 -20.11 12.26
N SER A 65 0.76 -19.01 12.95
CA SER A 65 1.09 -17.66 12.46
C SER A 65 2.58 -17.50 12.17
N GLY A 66 2.89 -16.96 11.00
CA GLY A 66 4.24 -16.90 10.44
C GLY A 66 4.61 -18.11 9.56
N GLY A 67 3.77 -19.14 9.48
CA GLY A 67 3.94 -20.24 8.53
C GLY A 67 3.48 -19.89 7.11
N VAL A 68 3.64 -20.84 6.19
CA VAL A 68 3.10 -20.73 4.82
C VAL A 68 1.57 -20.82 4.86
N ARG A 69 0.88 -19.80 4.36
CA ARG A 69 -0.59 -19.74 4.37
C ARG A 69 -1.20 -20.67 3.31
N PRO A 70 -2.30 -21.39 3.63
CA PRO A 70 -3.09 -22.11 2.64
C PRO A 70 -3.61 -21.21 1.53
N ASP A 71 -3.91 -21.84 0.40
CA ASP A 71 -4.56 -21.20 -0.74
C ASP A 71 -5.99 -21.77 -0.87
N PRO A 72 -7.03 -20.98 -0.53
CA PRO A 72 -8.41 -21.45 -0.60
C PRO A 72 -8.91 -21.63 -2.03
N PHE A 73 -8.24 -21.04 -3.03
CA PHE A 73 -8.66 -21.06 -4.43
C PHE A 73 -7.73 -21.86 -5.33
N LYS A 74 -6.90 -22.73 -4.75
CA LYS A 74 -5.88 -23.53 -5.46
C LYS A 74 -6.42 -24.39 -6.62
N ASP A 75 -7.68 -24.79 -6.53
CA ASP A 75 -8.34 -25.68 -7.49
C ASP A 75 -9.15 -24.91 -8.54
N GLU A 76 -9.22 -23.58 -8.44
CA GLU A 76 -9.88 -22.73 -9.43
C GLU A 76 -9.01 -22.56 -10.69
N LYS A 77 -9.69 -22.32 -11.81
CA LYS A 77 -9.05 -22.01 -13.09
C LYS A 77 -9.40 -20.59 -13.51
N ALA A 78 -8.52 -19.98 -14.30
CA ALA A 78 -8.81 -18.71 -14.93
C ALA A 78 -10.07 -18.82 -15.79
N LEU A 79 -10.93 -17.81 -15.72
CA LEU A 79 -12.09 -17.64 -16.59
C LEU A 79 -11.63 -17.34 -18.02
N PHE A 80 -10.60 -16.50 -18.14
CA PHE A 80 -9.96 -16.12 -19.40
C PHE A 80 -8.58 -15.51 -19.11
N SER A 81 -7.78 -15.35 -20.15
CA SER A 81 -6.50 -14.64 -20.10
C SER A 81 -6.54 -13.43 -21.01
N ILE A 82 -6.00 -12.31 -20.54
CA ILE A 82 -5.79 -11.11 -21.34
C ILE A 82 -4.36 -11.13 -21.84
N ASP A 83 -4.18 -10.99 -23.14
CA ASP A 83 -2.89 -10.90 -23.82
C ASP A 83 -2.93 -9.77 -24.87
N LYS A 84 -1.86 -9.65 -25.67
CA LYS A 84 -1.78 -8.67 -26.76
C LYS A 84 -2.95 -8.75 -27.76
N ASN A 85 -3.52 -9.93 -27.98
CA ASN A 85 -4.52 -10.17 -29.02
C ASN A 85 -5.92 -9.68 -28.63
N ASN A 86 -6.22 -9.65 -27.33
CA ASN A 86 -7.54 -9.26 -26.82
C ASN A 86 -7.52 -8.06 -25.85
N VAL A 87 -6.36 -7.49 -25.51
CA VAL A 87 -6.25 -6.36 -24.56
C VAL A 87 -7.17 -5.18 -24.89
N GLY A 88 -7.41 -4.91 -26.18
CA GLY A 88 -8.33 -3.84 -26.60
C GLY A 88 -9.78 -4.02 -26.12
N GLN A 89 -10.20 -5.25 -25.82
CA GLN A 89 -11.53 -5.57 -25.28
C GLN A 89 -11.67 -5.22 -23.79
N TYR A 90 -10.55 -5.04 -23.08
CA TYR A 90 -10.48 -4.86 -21.63
C TYR A 90 -9.79 -3.56 -21.22
N ALA A 91 -9.55 -2.64 -22.16
CA ALA A 91 -8.75 -1.45 -21.91
C ALA A 91 -9.32 -0.54 -20.79
N ASP A 92 -10.64 -0.52 -20.62
CA ASP A 92 -11.34 0.22 -19.55
C ASP A 92 -11.24 -0.47 -18.18
N LYS A 93 -10.86 -1.75 -18.15
CA LYS A 93 -10.68 -2.58 -16.95
C LYS A 93 -9.21 -2.79 -16.58
N LEU A 94 -8.29 -2.00 -17.16
CA LEU A 94 -6.85 -2.08 -16.92
C LEU A 94 -6.27 -0.73 -16.50
N THR A 95 -5.11 -0.78 -15.83
CA THR A 95 -4.25 0.40 -15.68
C THR A 95 -3.53 0.68 -17.00
N LEU A 96 -3.02 1.91 -17.16
CA LEU A 96 -2.27 2.26 -18.36
C LEU A 96 -0.99 1.42 -18.47
N VAL A 97 -0.30 1.20 -17.35
CA VAL A 97 0.90 0.35 -17.33
C VAL A 97 0.56 -1.10 -17.65
N SER A 98 -0.50 -1.69 -17.08
CA SER A 98 -0.91 -3.07 -17.39
C SER A 98 -1.26 -3.23 -18.88
N HIS A 99 -2.00 -2.28 -19.45
CA HIS A 99 -2.29 -2.26 -20.89
C HIS A 99 -0.99 -2.17 -21.72
N GLN A 100 -0.06 -1.29 -21.32
CA GLN A 100 1.22 -1.14 -22.01
C GLN A 100 2.08 -2.41 -21.94
N LEU A 101 2.12 -3.09 -20.80
CA LEU A 101 2.84 -4.35 -20.63
C LEU A 101 2.33 -5.44 -21.58
N LEU A 102 1.01 -5.63 -21.65
CA LEU A 102 0.36 -6.58 -22.56
C LEU A 102 0.68 -6.29 -24.04
N MET A 103 0.77 -5.00 -24.41
CA MET A 103 1.08 -4.61 -25.78
C MET A 103 2.56 -4.77 -26.16
N GLN A 104 3.46 -4.48 -25.22
CA GLN A 104 4.89 -4.39 -25.47
C GLN A 104 5.64 -5.72 -25.33
N TYR A 105 5.17 -6.60 -24.44
CA TYR A 105 5.95 -7.77 -24.05
C TYR A 105 5.29 -9.09 -24.47
N PRO A 106 5.85 -9.79 -25.46
CA PRO A 106 5.41 -11.13 -25.82
C PRO A 106 5.46 -12.07 -24.61
N GLY A 107 4.40 -12.84 -24.40
CA GLY A 107 4.30 -13.79 -23.29
C GLY A 107 3.82 -13.20 -21.97
N TYR A 108 3.75 -11.86 -21.84
CA TYR A 108 3.01 -11.27 -20.71
C TYR A 108 1.51 -11.49 -20.93
N ARG A 109 0.83 -11.88 -19.85
CA ARG A 109 -0.62 -12.08 -19.82
C ARG A 109 -1.14 -11.80 -18.43
N ILE A 110 -2.43 -11.54 -18.34
CA ILE A 110 -3.18 -11.40 -17.09
C ILE A 110 -4.24 -12.50 -17.07
N ASP A 111 -4.08 -13.47 -16.17
CA ASP A 111 -5.04 -14.55 -16.00
C ASP A 111 -6.11 -14.13 -15.00
N VAL A 112 -7.36 -14.01 -15.48
CA VAL A 112 -8.49 -13.46 -14.72
C VAL A 112 -9.32 -14.60 -14.14
N TYR A 113 -9.57 -14.56 -12.84
CA TYR A 113 -10.28 -15.57 -12.07
C TYR A 113 -11.62 -15.02 -11.53
N PRO A 114 -12.51 -15.88 -11.00
CA PRO A 114 -13.70 -15.41 -10.29
C PRO A 114 -13.36 -14.44 -9.16
N THR A 115 -14.12 -13.36 -9.02
CA THR A 115 -13.90 -12.40 -7.94
C THR A 115 -14.39 -12.96 -6.62
N HIS A 116 -13.53 -12.95 -5.59
CA HIS A 116 -13.90 -13.23 -4.21
C HIS A 116 -13.56 -12.04 -3.32
N ARG A 117 -14.59 -11.45 -2.71
CA ARG A 117 -14.45 -10.31 -1.78
C ARG A 117 -14.11 -10.79 -0.39
N THR A 118 -12.83 -11.08 -0.17
CA THR A 118 -12.31 -11.76 1.03
C THR A 118 -11.92 -10.83 2.16
N ALA A 119 -11.96 -9.51 1.95
CA ALA A 119 -11.60 -8.55 2.98
C ALA A 119 -12.47 -8.65 4.23
N MET A 120 -11.80 -8.70 5.37
CA MET A 120 -12.38 -8.80 6.70
C MET A 120 -11.55 -7.99 7.70
N ALA A 121 -12.12 -7.71 8.86
CA ALA A 121 -11.43 -7.19 10.03
C ALA A 121 -12.17 -7.66 11.29
N PRO A 122 -11.54 -7.61 12.48
CA PRO A 122 -12.25 -7.85 13.73
C PRO A 122 -13.44 -6.90 13.95
N ASP A 123 -14.46 -7.34 14.68
CA ASP A 123 -15.66 -6.53 14.97
C ASP A 123 -15.34 -5.18 15.62
N TRP A 124 -14.33 -5.13 16.50
CA TRP A 124 -13.92 -3.87 17.13
C TRP A 124 -13.36 -2.85 16.11
N VAL A 125 -12.79 -3.32 14.98
CA VAL A 125 -12.36 -2.44 13.87
C VAL A 125 -13.58 -1.87 13.17
N TYR A 126 -14.61 -2.69 12.93
CA TYR A 126 -15.87 -2.25 12.33
C TYR A 126 -16.59 -1.21 13.19
N GLU A 127 -16.68 -1.45 14.50
CA GLU A 127 -17.27 -0.52 15.44
C GLU A 127 -16.54 0.82 15.48
N ASN A 128 -15.19 0.79 15.51
CA ASN A 128 -14.39 2.01 15.51
C ASN A 128 -14.42 2.73 14.15
N THR A 129 -14.53 2.00 13.05
CA THR A 129 -14.74 2.60 11.71
C THR A 129 -16.05 3.39 11.68
N ALA A 130 -17.14 2.86 12.25
CA ALA A 130 -18.39 3.59 12.36
C ALA A 130 -18.29 4.82 13.27
N LYS A 131 -17.52 4.74 14.38
CA LYS A 131 -17.25 5.90 15.24
C LYS A 131 -16.44 6.97 14.50
N ASN A 132 -15.45 6.57 13.70
CA ASN A 132 -14.59 7.50 12.96
C ASN A 132 -15.38 8.40 12.00
N VAL A 133 -16.49 7.94 11.44
CA VAL A 133 -17.36 8.76 10.58
C VAL A 133 -17.68 10.12 11.22
N THR A 134 -17.99 10.16 12.52
CA THR A 134 -18.45 11.38 13.19
C THR A 134 -17.36 12.14 13.96
N ARG A 135 -16.13 11.59 14.05
CA ARG A 135 -15.04 12.21 14.82
C ARG A 135 -13.77 12.49 14.02
N ALA A 136 -13.47 11.67 13.02
CA ALA A 136 -12.26 11.81 12.21
C ALA A 136 -12.39 13.04 11.33
N ARG A 137 -11.28 13.77 11.19
CA ARG A 137 -11.18 14.92 10.29
C ARG A 137 -9.75 15.08 9.84
N THR A 138 -9.57 15.74 8.71
CA THR A 138 -8.25 16.22 8.30
C THR A 138 -8.06 17.67 8.69
N GLU A 139 -6.86 18.01 9.13
CA GLU A 139 -6.42 19.39 9.39
C GLU A 139 -5.33 19.79 8.39
N GLN A 140 -4.88 21.04 8.44
CA GLN A 140 -3.80 21.58 7.59
C GLN A 140 -3.97 21.29 6.08
N GLY A 141 -5.19 21.47 5.57
CA GLY A 141 -5.50 21.24 4.16
C GLY A 141 -5.37 19.77 3.72
N GLY A 142 -5.61 18.82 4.63
CA GLY A 142 -5.59 17.39 4.32
C GLY A 142 -4.33 16.65 4.81
N LEU A 143 -3.31 17.38 5.28
CA LEU A 143 -1.98 16.83 5.57
C LEU A 143 -1.80 16.32 7.00
N GLU A 144 -2.80 16.51 7.86
CA GLU A 144 -2.83 15.99 9.22
C GLU A 144 -4.13 15.21 9.44
N LEU A 145 -4.02 14.06 10.09
CA LEU A 145 -5.17 13.27 10.53
C LEU A 145 -5.42 13.49 12.03
N ALA A 146 -6.63 13.91 12.37
CA ALA A 146 -7.07 14.09 13.74
C ALA A 146 -8.26 13.18 14.08
N ASN A 147 -8.28 12.74 15.34
CA ASN A 147 -9.40 12.02 15.99
C ASN A 147 -9.84 10.69 15.35
N ALA A 148 -9.12 10.13 14.39
CA ALA A 148 -9.32 8.76 13.92
C ALA A 148 -8.56 7.76 14.81
N TYR A 149 -9.21 6.65 15.17
CA TYR A 149 -8.57 5.58 15.94
C TYR A 149 -9.28 4.24 15.72
N GLY A 150 -8.52 3.14 15.74
CA GLY A 150 -9.00 1.76 15.82
C GLY A 150 -9.77 1.25 14.59
N GLY A 151 -9.83 2.00 13.50
CA GLY A 151 -10.58 1.65 12.30
C GLY A 151 -10.25 2.55 11.13
N ILE A 152 -10.91 2.33 9.99
CA ILE A 152 -10.74 3.16 8.80
C ILE A 152 -11.12 4.60 9.13
N ALA A 153 -10.28 5.55 8.74
CA ALA A 153 -10.43 6.95 9.13
C ALA A 153 -11.65 7.61 8.46
N PHE A 154 -11.80 7.42 7.16
CA PHE A 154 -12.84 8.04 6.33
C PHE A 154 -13.52 6.99 5.45
N PRO A 155 -14.34 6.07 6.00
CA PRO A 155 -14.98 5.02 5.20
C PRO A 155 -15.96 5.57 4.14
N ILE A 156 -16.27 6.87 4.17
CA ILE A 156 -17.05 7.62 3.17
C ILE A 156 -16.22 8.86 2.77
N PRO A 157 -15.13 8.70 2.00
CA PRO A 157 -14.20 9.79 1.73
C PRO A 157 -14.85 10.87 0.87
N LYS A 158 -14.62 12.14 1.22
CA LYS A 158 -15.16 13.33 0.54
C LYS A 158 -14.15 13.99 -0.38
N ASN A 159 -12.87 13.71 -0.21
CA ASN A 159 -11.78 14.27 -1.02
C ASN A 159 -10.61 13.29 -1.15
N GLY A 160 -9.61 13.68 -1.95
CA GLY A 160 -8.45 12.82 -2.26
C GLY A 160 -7.55 12.55 -1.06
N TYR A 161 -7.40 13.50 -0.14
CA TYR A 161 -6.57 13.31 1.07
C TYR A 161 -7.20 12.30 2.02
N GLU A 162 -8.52 12.39 2.24
CA GLU A 162 -9.25 11.39 3.04
C GLU A 162 -9.10 9.98 2.46
N LEU A 163 -9.19 9.85 1.13
CA LEU A 163 -8.97 8.57 0.45
C LEU A 163 -7.55 8.03 0.69
N MET A 164 -6.51 8.86 0.57
CA MET A 164 -5.13 8.43 0.81
C MET A 164 -4.83 8.19 2.30
N TRP A 165 -5.49 8.91 3.22
CA TRP A 165 -5.42 8.59 4.65
C TRP A 165 -5.99 7.22 4.97
N ASN A 166 -7.04 6.77 4.28
CA ASN A 166 -7.50 5.39 4.43
C ASN A 166 -6.43 4.38 4.03
N HIS A 167 -5.63 4.66 2.99
CA HIS A 167 -4.51 3.80 2.64
C HIS A 167 -3.46 3.73 3.74
N LEU A 168 -3.02 4.88 4.25
CA LEU A 168 -2.00 4.96 5.30
C LEU A 168 -2.49 4.31 6.61
N MET A 169 -3.78 4.42 6.93
CA MET A 169 -4.40 3.97 8.18
C MET A 169 -5.19 2.67 8.05
N ARG A 170 -5.05 1.94 6.93
CA ARG A 170 -5.80 0.70 6.69
C ARG A 170 -5.50 -0.37 7.73
N TRP A 171 -6.42 -1.32 7.89
CA TRP A 171 -6.22 -2.45 8.79
C TRP A 171 -5.06 -3.34 8.33
N ARG A 172 -4.04 -3.47 9.17
CA ARG A 172 -2.82 -4.29 8.93
C ARG A 172 -2.42 -5.10 10.17
N GLY A 173 -3.31 -5.17 11.17
CA GLY A 173 -3.04 -5.75 12.48
C GLY A 173 -2.61 -4.71 13.50
N VAL A 174 -2.19 -5.17 14.68
CA VAL A 174 -1.64 -4.32 15.75
C VAL A 174 -0.13 -4.20 15.59
N SER A 175 0.54 -5.35 15.45
CA SER A 175 1.96 -5.47 15.20
C SER A 175 2.24 -6.70 14.35
N THR A 176 3.29 -6.63 13.52
CA THR A 176 3.75 -7.75 12.71
C THR A 176 5.26 -7.93 12.83
N TYR A 177 5.69 -9.16 12.64
CA TYR A 177 7.09 -9.52 12.41
C TYR A 177 7.16 -10.37 11.15
N GLU A 178 8.11 -10.08 10.28
CA GLU A 178 8.35 -10.88 9.09
C GLU A 178 9.83 -10.97 8.78
N THR A 179 10.23 -12.06 8.14
CA THR A 179 11.50 -12.11 7.39
C THR A 179 11.17 -11.92 5.93
N PHE A 180 12.03 -11.22 5.21
CA PHE A 180 11.79 -11.01 3.80
C PHE A 180 13.05 -10.87 2.96
N ARG A 181 12.89 -11.12 1.67
CA ARG A 181 13.89 -10.77 0.65
C ARG A 181 13.37 -9.69 -0.29
N ALA A 182 14.28 -8.83 -0.73
CA ALA A 182 14.06 -7.89 -1.81
C ALA A 182 14.97 -8.25 -2.98
N TYR A 183 14.40 -8.28 -4.18
CA TYR A 183 15.12 -8.51 -5.42
C TYR A 183 14.96 -7.32 -6.36
N VAL A 184 16.01 -7.08 -7.12
CA VAL A 184 16.01 -6.24 -8.31
C VAL A 184 16.24 -7.16 -9.49
N VAL A 185 15.38 -7.07 -10.50
CA VAL A 185 15.60 -7.73 -11.79
C VAL A 185 15.93 -6.66 -12.80
N ASN A 186 17.13 -6.73 -13.38
CA ASN A 186 17.61 -5.72 -14.31
C ASN A 186 17.04 -5.92 -15.73
N ARG A 187 17.42 -5.03 -16.64
CA ARG A 187 16.99 -5.05 -18.04
C ARG A 187 17.33 -6.36 -18.77
N GLN A 188 18.37 -7.07 -18.36
CA GLN A 188 18.82 -8.34 -18.92
C GLN A 188 18.09 -9.54 -18.31
N GLY A 189 17.25 -9.32 -17.30
CA GLY A 189 16.55 -10.37 -16.56
C GLY A 189 17.39 -11.02 -15.47
N GLU A 190 18.53 -10.43 -15.11
CA GLU A 190 19.35 -10.94 -14.02
C GLU A 190 18.70 -10.56 -12.68
N LYS A 191 18.42 -11.58 -11.87
CA LYS A 191 17.85 -11.42 -10.53
C LYS A 191 18.98 -11.16 -9.53
N VAL A 192 18.93 -10.02 -8.85
CA VAL A 192 19.91 -9.63 -7.84
C VAL A 192 19.23 -9.52 -6.49
N LEU A 193 19.70 -10.30 -5.51
CA LEU A 193 19.27 -10.16 -4.12
C LEU A 193 19.77 -8.81 -3.58
N ALA A 194 18.83 -7.89 -3.35
CA ALA A 194 19.11 -6.54 -2.88
C ALA A 194 19.14 -6.45 -1.34
N SER A 195 18.29 -7.23 -0.66
CA SER A 195 18.22 -7.30 0.79
C SER A 195 17.61 -8.64 1.23
N ASP A 196 18.07 -9.15 2.36
CA ASP A 196 17.48 -10.23 3.16
C ASP A 196 17.41 -9.68 4.59
N SER A 197 16.23 -9.54 5.16
CA SER A 197 16.01 -8.74 6.37
C SER A 197 14.96 -9.33 7.30
N ASP A 198 15.14 -9.04 8.59
CA ASP A 198 14.08 -9.08 9.60
C ASP A 198 13.37 -7.72 9.66
N ALA A 199 12.05 -7.71 9.77
CA ALA A 199 11.27 -6.49 9.94
C ALA A 199 10.17 -6.60 10.99
N TRP A 200 10.00 -5.52 11.72
CA TRP A 200 8.92 -5.32 12.69
C TRP A 200 8.14 -4.08 12.31
N PHE A 201 6.82 -4.23 12.28
CA PHE A 201 5.89 -3.12 12.06
C PHE A 201 4.93 -3.01 13.25
N GLU A 202 4.58 -1.79 13.60
CA GLU A 202 3.50 -1.47 14.54
C GLU A 202 2.59 -0.40 13.99
N TYR A 203 1.31 -0.51 14.33
CA TYR A 203 0.28 0.44 13.93
C TYR A 203 -0.38 1.02 15.19
N PRO A 204 0.20 2.09 15.79
CA PRO A 204 -0.25 2.64 17.08
C PRO A 204 -1.74 3.01 17.14
N SER A 205 -2.33 3.41 16.02
CA SER A 205 -3.77 3.71 15.94
C SER A 205 -4.67 2.49 16.17
N TYR A 206 -4.13 1.28 16.16
CA TYR A 206 -4.87 0.04 16.34
C TYR A 206 -4.59 -0.64 17.69
N TYR A 207 -3.94 0.03 18.65
CA TYR A 207 -3.68 -0.58 19.96
C TYR A 207 -5.02 -0.84 20.69
N PRO A 208 -5.27 -2.06 21.20
CA PRO A 208 -6.59 -2.46 21.72
C PRO A 208 -7.18 -1.59 22.84
N GLN A 209 -6.32 -0.91 23.61
CA GLN A 209 -6.72 -0.10 24.77
C GLN A 209 -6.59 1.42 24.53
N GLY A 210 -6.29 1.84 23.31
CA GLY A 210 -6.20 3.25 22.97
C GLY A 210 -7.49 3.85 22.42
N ASN A 211 -7.46 5.17 22.26
CA ASN A 211 -8.52 6.01 21.75
C ASN A 211 -7.90 7.31 21.20
N PRO A 212 -8.69 8.21 20.59
CA PRO A 212 -8.17 9.50 20.12
C PRO A 212 -7.45 10.33 21.19
N GLU A 213 -7.94 10.32 22.43
CA GLU A 213 -7.43 11.16 23.52
C GLU A 213 -6.05 10.72 24.03
N ASN A 214 -5.74 9.42 23.97
CA ASN A 214 -4.45 8.85 24.40
C ASN A 214 -3.63 8.26 23.25
N SER A 215 -3.99 8.59 22.00
CA SER A 215 -3.26 8.16 20.81
C SER A 215 -1.81 8.60 20.88
N LEU A 216 -0.89 7.72 20.44
CA LEU A 216 0.53 8.06 20.35
C LEU A 216 0.83 9.07 19.24
N GLY A 217 -0.11 9.31 18.32
CA GLY A 217 0.04 10.31 17.26
C GLY A 217 0.88 9.83 16.06
N PHE A 218 0.95 8.53 15.81
CA PHE A 218 1.72 7.94 14.72
C PHE A 218 0.88 7.04 13.81
N VAL A 219 1.22 7.03 12.53
CA VAL A 219 0.71 6.11 11.50
C VAL A 219 1.31 4.72 11.71
N GLU A 220 2.63 4.64 11.71
CA GLU A 220 3.35 3.37 11.85
C GLU A 220 4.73 3.56 12.49
N PHE A 221 5.22 2.47 13.09
CA PHE A 221 6.62 2.27 13.43
C PHE A 221 7.19 1.13 12.59
N VAL A 222 8.40 1.33 12.08
CA VAL A 222 9.10 0.36 11.24
C VAL A 222 10.52 0.18 11.77
N MET A 223 10.92 -1.07 12.00
CA MET A 223 12.29 -1.43 12.32
C MET A 223 12.72 -2.55 11.40
N VAL A 224 13.83 -2.37 10.69
CA VAL A 224 14.37 -3.37 9.77
C VAL A 224 15.83 -3.61 10.07
N VAL A 225 16.24 -4.87 10.13
CA VAL A 225 17.62 -5.31 10.30
C VAL A 225 17.99 -6.20 9.13
N THR A 226 18.99 -5.77 8.35
CA THR A 226 19.45 -6.48 7.17
C THR A 226 20.43 -7.58 7.56
N GLN A 227 20.09 -8.82 7.22
CA GLN A 227 20.89 -10.02 7.44
C GLN A 227 21.77 -10.35 6.22
N GLY A 228 21.34 -9.95 5.03
CA GLY A 228 22.08 -10.18 3.80
C GLY A 228 21.68 -9.23 2.67
N PRO A 229 22.40 -9.24 1.53
CA PRO A 229 23.65 -9.97 1.27
C PRO A 229 24.83 -9.49 2.13
N PRO A 230 25.98 -10.20 2.18
CA PRO A 230 27.06 -9.93 3.14
C PRO A 230 27.58 -8.48 3.20
N PHE A 231 27.50 -7.73 2.10
CA PHE A 231 27.95 -6.33 2.06
C PHE A 231 26.98 -5.35 2.72
N LYS A 232 25.71 -5.74 2.96
CA LYS A 232 24.71 -4.97 3.72
C LYS A 232 24.38 -5.58 5.08
N ALA A 233 24.87 -6.78 5.38
CA ALA A 233 24.57 -7.48 6.62
C ALA A 233 24.99 -6.63 7.84
N GLY A 234 24.04 -6.39 8.75
CA GLY A 234 24.17 -5.50 9.90
C GLY A 234 23.77 -4.04 9.63
N GLU A 235 23.35 -3.67 8.43
CA GLU A 235 22.65 -2.40 8.25
C GLU A 235 21.25 -2.50 8.85
N ALA A 236 20.74 -1.39 9.38
CA ALA A 236 19.40 -1.35 9.95
C ALA A 236 18.82 0.05 9.87
N PHE A 237 17.49 0.17 9.92
CA PHE A 237 16.83 1.46 10.04
C PHE A 237 15.60 1.40 10.92
N LEU A 238 15.24 2.57 11.45
CA LEU A 238 14.06 2.81 12.26
C LEU A 238 13.30 4.00 11.67
N ILE A 239 12.00 3.85 11.44
CA ILE A 239 11.09 4.91 11.04
C ILE A 239 9.96 4.99 12.06
N LEU A 240 9.63 6.20 12.50
CA LEU A 240 8.39 6.51 13.22
C LEU A 240 7.69 7.62 12.42
N ASP A 241 6.47 7.36 11.96
CA ASP A 241 5.73 8.28 11.08
C ASP A 241 4.60 8.99 11.83
N PRO A 242 4.74 10.30 12.15
CA PRO A 242 3.68 11.03 12.83
C PRO A 242 2.43 11.20 11.96
N LEU A 243 1.27 11.36 12.60
CA LEU A 243 0.01 11.72 11.93
C LEU A 243 0.03 13.15 11.37
N ASN A 244 0.89 14.02 11.92
CA ASN A 244 1.11 15.38 11.47
C ASN A 244 2.55 15.56 10.99
N GLN A 245 2.81 15.17 9.75
CA GLN A 245 4.16 15.26 9.18
C GLN A 245 4.55 16.69 8.74
N VAL A 246 3.62 17.65 8.81
CA VAL A 246 3.91 19.05 8.51
C VAL A 246 4.64 19.71 9.69
N THR A 247 4.18 19.47 10.92
CA THR A 247 4.78 20.04 12.13
C THR A 247 5.81 19.11 12.78
N ASP A 248 5.63 17.79 12.66
CA ASP A 248 6.54 16.77 13.16
C ASP A 248 6.94 15.83 12.00
N PRO A 249 7.98 16.18 11.21
CA PRO A 249 8.35 15.39 10.04
C PRO A 249 8.78 13.98 10.44
N ARG A 250 8.69 13.05 9.47
CA ARG A 250 9.10 11.64 9.60
C ARG A 250 10.37 11.48 10.44
N LYS A 251 10.31 10.57 11.40
CA LYS A 251 11.41 10.28 12.30
C LYS A 251 12.18 9.04 11.86
N ALA A 252 13.24 9.25 11.10
CA ALA A 252 14.07 8.16 10.58
C ALA A 252 15.49 8.14 11.16
N TRP A 253 16.01 6.94 11.41
CA TRP A 253 17.40 6.67 11.77
C TRP A 253 17.93 5.48 10.99
N GLN A 254 19.24 5.49 10.73
CA GLN A 254 19.94 4.41 10.04
C GLN A 254 21.19 4.03 10.84
N TYR A 255 21.42 2.72 10.97
CA TYR A 255 22.67 2.14 11.43
C TYR A 255 23.46 1.67 10.20
N LEU A 256 24.68 2.20 10.06
CA LEU A 256 25.60 1.82 8.99
C LEU A 256 26.79 1.07 9.59
N VAL A 257 27.03 -0.15 9.11
CA VAL A 257 28.07 -1.06 9.65
C VAL A 257 29.45 -0.42 9.62
N GLY A 258 29.81 0.23 8.51
CA GLY A 258 31.12 0.88 8.35
C GLY A 258 31.37 2.02 9.36
N GLN A 259 30.31 2.60 9.94
CA GLN A 259 30.41 3.67 10.94
C GLN A 259 30.10 3.20 12.36
N ARG A 260 29.56 1.99 12.53
CA ARG A 260 29.15 1.38 13.81
C ARG A 260 28.32 2.28 14.72
N ARG A 261 27.44 3.10 14.14
CA ARG A 261 26.61 4.05 14.88
C ARG A 261 25.26 4.27 14.21
N THR A 262 24.25 4.48 15.03
CA THR A 262 22.93 4.97 14.61
C THR A 262 23.00 6.48 14.36
N ARG A 263 22.48 6.94 13.22
CA ARG A 263 22.38 8.36 12.87
C ARG A 263 20.97 8.72 12.45
N ARG A 264 20.58 9.97 12.70
CA ARG A 264 19.37 10.54 12.12
C ARG A 264 19.49 10.51 10.59
N ALA A 265 18.45 10.04 9.91
CA ALA A 265 18.43 9.81 8.47
C ALA A 265 17.20 10.49 7.83
N PRO A 266 17.09 11.83 7.88
CA PRO A 266 15.91 12.56 7.39
C PRO A 266 15.67 12.38 5.89
N GLN A 267 16.69 11.94 5.14
CA GLN A 267 16.58 11.61 3.72
C GLN A 267 15.73 10.36 3.45
N ILE A 268 15.38 9.53 4.44
CA ILE A 268 14.50 8.37 4.24
C ILE A 268 13.05 8.87 4.09
N ALA A 269 12.76 9.53 2.98
CA ALA A 269 11.48 10.15 2.67
C ALA A 269 11.37 10.45 1.16
N PHE A 270 10.13 10.49 0.65
CA PHE A 270 9.81 10.92 -0.72
C PHE A 270 10.60 10.15 -1.79
N ASP A 271 11.02 10.85 -2.84
CA ASP A 271 11.78 10.37 -4.00
C ASP A 271 13.25 10.00 -3.74
N THR A 272 13.62 9.80 -2.48
CA THR A 272 14.97 9.32 -2.18
C THR A 272 15.06 7.85 -2.59
N PRO A 273 16.10 7.45 -3.35
CA PRO A 273 16.29 6.05 -3.73
C PRO A 273 16.31 5.11 -2.53
N ASP A 274 15.48 4.07 -2.56
CA ASP A 274 15.33 3.09 -1.48
C ASP A 274 16.47 2.07 -1.49
N PHE A 275 17.32 2.12 -0.46
CA PHE A 275 18.45 1.21 -0.36
C PHE A 275 18.04 -0.26 -0.13
N VAL A 276 16.81 -0.55 0.31
CA VAL A 276 16.28 -1.93 0.45
C VAL A 276 16.18 -2.60 -0.92
N THR A 277 15.79 -1.84 -1.95
CA THR A 277 15.71 -2.27 -3.35
C THR A 277 16.90 -1.75 -4.18
N SER A 278 18.02 -1.43 -3.53
CA SER A 278 19.25 -0.91 -4.17
C SER A 278 19.05 0.34 -5.03
N GLY A 279 18.08 1.18 -4.68
CA GLY A 279 17.84 2.50 -5.26
C GLY A 279 17.05 2.50 -6.57
N VAL A 280 16.46 1.36 -6.96
CA VAL A 280 15.66 1.29 -8.18
C VAL A 280 14.27 1.89 -7.98
N SER A 281 13.66 1.65 -6.82
CA SER A 281 12.46 2.38 -6.36
C SER A 281 12.84 3.45 -5.34
N ASN A 282 11.90 4.34 -5.04
CA ASN A 282 12.00 5.38 -4.02
C ASN A 282 11.35 4.95 -2.71
N PHE A 283 11.68 5.65 -1.62
CA PHE A 283 11.13 5.36 -0.30
C PHE A 283 9.61 5.54 -0.24
N ASP A 284 9.03 6.54 -0.90
CA ASP A 284 7.58 6.76 -0.91
C ASP A 284 6.79 5.81 -1.83
N GLU A 285 7.49 4.96 -2.61
CA GLU A 285 6.90 3.89 -3.42
C GLU A 285 6.77 2.57 -2.63
N ALA A 286 7.36 2.46 -1.43
CA ALA A 286 7.18 1.27 -0.59
C ALA A 286 5.70 1.12 -0.21
N GLU A 287 5.16 -0.08 -0.44
CA GLU A 287 3.72 -0.36 -0.40
C GLU A 287 2.89 0.60 -1.28
N ALA A 288 3.41 0.94 -2.46
CA ALA A 288 2.87 1.85 -3.48
C ALA A 288 2.71 3.31 -3.07
N PHE A 289 2.40 3.63 -1.81
CA PHE A 289 2.47 4.99 -1.27
C PHE A 289 2.69 4.97 0.25
N ASN A 290 3.68 5.72 0.74
CA ASN A 290 3.81 5.99 2.17
C ASN A 290 4.36 7.39 2.45
N GLY A 291 4.27 7.81 3.72
CA GLY A 291 4.78 9.08 4.18
C GLY A 291 3.87 10.28 3.85
N SER A 292 4.46 11.47 3.91
CA SER A 292 3.71 12.73 3.78
C SER A 292 3.19 13.00 2.36
N MET A 293 1.93 13.42 2.28
CA MET A 293 1.29 13.89 1.04
C MET A 293 1.68 15.34 0.67
N GLU A 294 2.55 16.02 1.44
CA GLU A 294 2.79 17.47 1.32
C GLU A 294 3.31 17.95 -0.05
N ARG A 295 3.83 17.03 -0.87
CA ARG A 295 4.36 17.34 -2.20
C ARG A 295 3.27 17.34 -3.28
N TYR A 296 2.10 16.79 -3.01
CA TYR A 296 1.08 16.53 -4.02
C TYR A 296 -0.25 17.22 -3.71
N ASP A 297 -0.91 17.69 -4.76
CA ASP A 297 -2.34 17.94 -4.75
C ASP A 297 -3.06 16.63 -5.08
N VAL A 298 -3.95 16.21 -4.17
CA VAL A 298 -4.63 14.91 -4.25
C VAL A 298 -6.09 15.11 -4.62
N LYS A 299 -6.48 14.60 -5.79
CA LYS A 299 -7.84 14.65 -6.31
C LYS A 299 -8.51 13.28 -6.19
N LEU A 300 -9.73 13.27 -5.64
CA LEU A 300 -10.63 12.13 -5.73
C LEU A 300 -11.28 12.12 -7.12
N VAL A 301 -10.99 11.10 -7.92
CA VAL A 301 -11.56 10.95 -9.28
C VAL A 301 -12.89 10.20 -9.23
N GLY A 302 -13.01 9.20 -8.36
CA GLY A 302 -14.22 8.39 -8.18
C GLY A 302 -13.90 6.90 -8.11
N LYS A 303 -14.89 6.07 -8.40
CA LYS A 303 -14.73 4.61 -8.46
C LYS A 303 -14.71 4.10 -9.90
N ARG A 304 -14.06 2.96 -10.11
CA ARG A 304 -14.12 2.16 -11.34
C ARG A 304 -14.04 0.68 -11.03
N GLU A 305 -14.45 -0.17 -11.95
CA GLU A 305 -14.15 -1.59 -11.90
C GLU A 305 -12.81 -1.84 -12.61
N LEU A 306 -11.88 -2.51 -11.94
CA LEU A 306 -10.52 -2.69 -12.40
C LEU A 306 -10.07 -4.13 -12.13
N ILE A 307 -9.36 -4.73 -13.08
CA ILE A 307 -8.71 -6.02 -12.88
C ILE A 307 -7.42 -5.77 -12.10
N ILE A 308 -7.33 -6.34 -10.89
CA ILE A 308 -6.21 -6.16 -9.96
C ILE A 308 -5.71 -7.52 -9.45
N PRO A 309 -4.44 -7.65 -9.02
CA PRO A 309 -4.01 -8.84 -8.30
C PRO A 309 -4.78 -8.94 -6.98
N TYR A 310 -5.29 -10.14 -6.65
CA TYR A 310 -6.05 -10.36 -5.43
C TYR A 310 -6.08 -11.85 -5.05
N ASN A 311 -6.27 -12.16 -3.77
CA ASN A 311 -6.30 -13.54 -3.25
C ASN A 311 -5.11 -14.41 -3.68
N THR A 312 -3.91 -13.82 -3.66
CA THR A 312 -2.70 -14.40 -4.29
C THR A 312 -1.93 -15.37 -3.38
N ASN A 313 -2.63 -16.10 -2.51
CA ASN A 313 -2.03 -17.05 -1.55
C ASN A 313 -1.16 -18.10 -2.26
N HIS A 314 -1.54 -18.53 -3.46
CA HIS A 314 -0.75 -19.43 -4.30
C HIS A 314 0.70 -18.95 -4.48
N LEU A 315 0.89 -17.65 -4.76
CA LEU A 315 2.21 -17.05 -5.01
C LEU A 315 3.13 -17.24 -3.81
N GLN A 316 2.62 -17.13 -2.59
CA GLN A 316 3.40 -17.23 -1.35
C GLN A 316 3.90 -18.65 -1.06
N GLN A 317 3.34 -19.66 -1.73
CA GLN A 317 3.69 -21.08 -1.55
C GLN A 317 4.80 -21.56 -2.50
N GLN A 318 5.09 -20.77 -3.53
CA GLN A 318 6.03 -21.16 -4.59
C GLN A 318 7.47 -20.83 -4.22
N LYS A 319 8.42 -21.32 -5.02
CA LYS A 319 9.83 -20.95 -4.89
C LYS A 319 10.07 -19.58 -5.51
N ILE A 320 11.08 -18.86 -5.01
CA ILE A 320 11.47 -17.55 -5.53
C ILE A 320 11.77 -17.63 -7.03
N ASP A 321 12.44 -18.69 -7.48
CA ASP A 321 12.81 -18.83 -8.88
C ASP A 321 11.63 -19.04 -9.83
N ASP A 322 10.52 -19.60 -9.33
CA ASP A 322 9.30 -19.83 -10.10
C ASP A 322 8.45 -18.56 -10.19
N VAL A 323 8.44 -17.72 -9.15
CA VAL A 323 7.66 -16.47 -9.11
C VAL A 323 8.36 -15.29 -9.76
N LEU A 324 9.70 -15.23 -9.73
CA LEU A 324 10.47 -14.15 -10.36
C LEU A 324 10.76 -14.46 -11.81
N GLY A 325 10.01 -13.83 -12.72
CA GLY A 325 10.32 -13.84 -14.15
C GLY A 325 11.44 -12.86 -14.50
N PRO A 326 11.96 -12.90 -15.75
CA PRO A 326 13.04 -12.02 -16.20
C PRO A 326 12.61 -10.55 -16.36
N HIS A 327 11.32 -10.25 -16.43
CA HIS A 327 10.83 -8.90 -16.72
C HIS A 327 9.61 -8.47 -15.89
N TRP A 328 8.91 -9.43 -15.29
CA TRP A 328 7.74 -9.26 -14.43
C TRP A 328 7.59 -10.49 -13.54
N LEU A 329 6.73 -10.43 -12.53
CA LEU A 329 6.33 -11.60 -11.74
C LEU A 329 5.62 -12.63 -12.63
N ASN A 330 5.98 -13.90 -12.50
CA ASN A 330 5.47 -14.97 -13.36
C ASN A 330 3.92 -15.05 -13.31
N PRO A 331 3.20 -14.83 -14.44
CA PRO A 331 1.74 -14.89 -14.49
C PRO A 331 1.15 -16.23 -14.06
N ASP A 332 1.90 -17.33 -14.21
CA ASP A 332 1.47 -18.67 -13.80
C ASP A 332 1.13 -18.75 -12.29
N HIS A 333 1.68 -17.84 -11.49
CA HIS A 333 1.49 -17.81 -10.04
C HIS A 333 0.73 -16.57 -9.56
N LEU A 334 0.24 -15.72 -10.47
CA LEU A 334 -0.39 -14.46 -10.12
C LEU A 334 -1.85 -14.42 -10.57
N ARG A 335 -2.73 -14.53 -9.58
CA ARG A 335 -4.19 -14.43 -9.75
C ARG A 335 -4.63 -12.97 -9.85
N TRP A 336 -5.43 -12.67 -10.86
CA TRP A 336 -6.10 -11.38 -11.01
C TRP A 336 -7.63 -11.54 -10.96
N GLU A 337 -8.30 -10.56 -10.37
CA GLU A 337 -9.74 -10.54 -10.19
C GLU A 337 -10.27 -9.15 -10.53
N LEU A 338 -11.54 -9.07 -10.96
CA LEU A 338 -12.20 -7.79 -11.17
C LEU A 338 -12.72 -7.27 -9.83
N HIS A 339 -12.27 -6.09 -9.40
CA HIS A 339 -12.73 -5.44 -8.17
C HIS A 339 -13.17 -4.01 -8.44
N ARG A 340 -13.94 -3.43 -7.53
CA ARG A 340 -14.14 -1.98 -7.51
C ARG A 340 -12.94 -1.33 -6.83
N VAL A 341 -12.44 -0.27 -7.44
CA VAL A 341 -11.35 0.52 -6.88
C VAL A 341 -11.74 1.99 -6.84
N TRP A 342 -11.27 2.68 -5.82
CA TRP A 342 -11.20 4.14 -5.82
C TRP A 342 -9.98 4.60 -6.63
N VAL A 343 -10.12 5.75 -7.27
CA VAL A 343 -9.06 6.38 -8.07
C VAL A 343 -8.69 7.72 -7.46
N ALA A 344 -7.43 7.85 -7.06
CA ALA A 344 -6.83 9.11 -6.62
C ALA A 344 -5.82 9.60 -7.66
N GLU A 345 -5.86 10.88 -8.01
CA GLU A 345 -4.87 11.51 -8.88
C GLU A 345 -4.03 12.49 -8.06
N LEU A 346 -2.72 12.25 -8.02
CA LEU A 346 -1.73 13.05 -7.32
C LEU A 346 -0.95 13.84 -8.35
N THR A 347 -0.95 15.17 -8.24
CA THR A 347 -0.18 16.07 -9.11
C THR A 347 0.83 16.85 -8.28
N LEU A 348 2.09 16.87 -8.70
CA LEU A 348 3.17 17.56 -7.96
C LEU A 348 2.81 19.04 -7.80
N ARG A 349 2.80 19.53 -6.56
CA ARG A 349 2.50 20.92 -6.25
C ARG A 349 3.54 21.86 -6.83
N GLU A 350 3.11 23.06 -7.20
CA GLU A 350 4.01 24.11 -7.65
C GLU A 350 5.11 24.39 -6.61
N GLY A 351 6.36 24.49 -7.07
CA GLY A 351 7.53 24.74 -6.23
C GLY A 351 8.03 23.52 -5.43
N LYS A 352 7.30 22.40 -5.39
CA LYS A 352 7.79 21.15 -4.80
C LYS A 352 8.60 20.37 -5.85
N ARG A 353 9.50 19.50 -5.37
CA ARG A 353 10.32 18.62 -6.21
C ARG A 353 9.93 17.17 -5.95
N HIS A 354 9.83 16.38 -7.00
CA HIS A 354 9.74 14.93 -6.94
C HIS A 354 10.11 14.36 -8.30
N VAL A 355 10.70 13.16 -8.37
CA VAL A 355 10.97 12.52 -9.67
C VAL A 355 9.68 12.07 -10.39
N MET A 356 8.60 11.83 -9.64
CA MET A 356 7.25 11.61 -10.17
C MET A 356 6.44 12.90 -10.17
N SER A 357 6.12 13.41 -11.36
CA SER A 357 5.33 14.64 -11.52
C SER A 357 3.83 14.39 -11.32
N ARG A 358 3.37 13.18 -11.61
CA ARG A 358 1.98 12.75 -11.50
C ARG A 358 1.90 11.27 -11.15
N ARG A 359 0.93 10.90 -10.34
CA ARG A 359 0.64 9.50 -9.96
C ARG A 359 -0.87 9.30 -9.97
N VAL A 360 -1.34 8.18 -10.50
CA VAL A 360 -2.73 7.75 -10.37
C VAL A 360 -2.73 6.47 -9.55
N MET A 361 -3.41 6.51 -8.41
CA MET A 361 -3.46 5.42 -7.44
C MET A 361 -4.79 4.68 -7.53
N TYR A 362 -4.74 3.36 -7.52
CA TYR A 362 -5.91 2.48 -7.55
C TYR A 362 -6.05 1.76 -6.23
N LEU A 363 -7.00 2.22 -5.41
CA LEU A 363 -7.24 1.70 -4.08
C LEU A 363 -8.37 0.68 -4.11
N ASP A 364 -8.12 -0.57 -3.72
CA ASP A 364 -9.16 -1.57 -3.55
C ASP A 364 -10.22 -1.07 -2.55
N GLU A 365 -11.50 -1.11 -2.93
CA GLU A 365 -12.57 -0.53 -2.09
C GLU A 365 -12.77 -1.27 -0.77
N ASP A 366 -12.43 -2.57 -0.76
CA ASP A 366 -12.66 -3.46 0.37
C ASP A 366 -11.56 -3.41 1.43
N THR A 367 -10.33 -3.06 1.03
CA THR A 367 -9.14 -3.03 1.91
C THR A 367 -8.50 -1.66 2.07
N TRP A 368 -8.81 -0.70 1.19
CA TRP A 368 -8.15 0.61 1.08
C TRP A 368 -6.65 0.54 0.70
N MET A 369 -6.16 -0.62 0.27
CA MET A 369 -4.79 -0.77 -0.25
C MET A 369 -4.67 -0.12 -1.62
N VAL A 370 -3.64 0.70 -1.86
CA VAL A 370 -3.22 1.06 -3.22
C VAL A 370 -2.63 -0.21 -3.85
N VAL A 371 -3.42 -0.93 -4.63
CA VAL A 371 -3.00 -2.22 -5.20
C VAL A 371 -2.11 -2.01 -6.43
N LEU A 372 -2.39 -0.98 -7.23
CA LEU A 372 -1.63 -0.60 -8.41
C LEU A 372 -1.55 0.92 -8.53
N SER A 373 -0.52 1.43 -9.23
CA SER A 373 -0.42 2.82 -9.66
C SER A 373 0.02 2.96 -11.12
N ASP A 374 -0.31 4.09 -11.73
CA ASP A 374 0.33 4.59 -12.95
C ASP A 374 1.11 5.85 -12.60
N GLU A 375 2.39 5.95 -12.98
CA GLU A 375 3.27 7.04 -12.55
C GLU A 375 4.04 7.68 -13.71
N TRP A 376 4.10 9.01 -13.72
CA TRP A 376 4.72 9.80 -14.79
C TRP A 376 5.95 10.57 -14.30
N ASP A 377 6.97 10.62 -15.16
CA ASP A 377 8.17 11.43 -14.95
C ASP A 377 7.91 12.94 -15.19
N ALA A 378 8.92 13.78 -14.96
CA ALA A 378 8.83 15.22 -15.20
C ALA A 378 8.65 15.61 -16.69
N SER A 379 8.90 14.69 -17.62
CA SER A 379 8.67 14.87 -19.06
C SER A 379 7.29 14.35 -19.51
N ASN A 380 6.43 13.98 -18.56
CA ASN A 380 5.10 13.42 -18.79
C ASN A 380 5.11 12.07 -19.54
N ASN A 381 6.19 11.30 -19.44
CA ASN A 381 6.21 9.92 -19.92
C ASN A 381 5.63 9.00 -18.84
N LEU A 382 4.77 8.05 -19.25
CA LEU A 382 4.37 6.96 -18.37
C LEU A 382 5.61 6.09 -18.09
N TRP A 383 6.01 6.05 -16.83
CA TRP A 383 7.32 5.55 -16.43
C TRP A 383 7.23 4.29 -15.59
N ARG A 384 6.47 4.33 -14.50
CA ARG A 384 6.45 3.23 -13.51
C ARG A 384 5.03 2.84 -13.12
N MET A 385 4.93 1.59 -12.65
CA MET A 385 3.82 1.11 -11.84
C MET A 385 4.37 0.64 -10.51
N SER A 386 3.86 1.18 -9.41
CA SER A 386 3.98 0.54 -8.11
C SER A 386 2.86 -0.48 -7.95
N TYR A 387 3.13 -1.60 -7.30
CA TYR A 387 2.15 -2.65 -7.05
C TYR A 387 2.27 -3.21 -5.65
N GLN A 388 1.13 -3.67 -5.12
CA GLN A 388 1.02 -4.52 -3.94
C GLN A 388 0.28 -5.78 -4.33
N ILE A 389 0.71 -6.94 -3.84
CA ILE A 389 0.12 -8.25 -4.18
C ILE A 389 -0.68 -8.78 -2.97
N PRO A 390 -2.02 -8.63 -2.94
CA PRO A 390 -2.83 -8.96 -1.78
C PRO A 390 -3.04 -10.47 -1.62
N PHE A 391 -2.97 -10.96 -0.40
CA PHE A 391 -3.24 -12.35 -0.02
C PHE A 391 -4.02 -12.39 1.30
N ILE A 392 -4.79 -13.46 1.48
CA ILE A 392 -5.62 -13.65 2.66
C ILE A 392 -4.73 -13.94 3.87
N ALA A 393 -4.98 -13.25 4.97
CA ALA A 393 -4.28 -13.38 6.25
C ALA A 393 -5.30 -13.64 7.37
N ALA A 394 -5.91 -14.83 7.35
CA ALA A 394 -7.00 -15.20 8.26
C ALA A 394 -6.56 -15.27 9.74
N ASP A 395 -5.25 -15.32 10.03
CA ASP A 395 -4.69 -15.28 11.39
C ASP A 395 -4.68 -13.89 12.05
N MET A 396 -4.86 -12.82 11.27
CA MET A 396 -5.06 -11.43 11.73
C MET A 396 -6.53 -11.00 11.74
N PRO A 397 -7.44 -11.87 11.28
CA PRO A 397 -8.52 -11.57 10.33
C PRO A 397 -8.31 -10.36 9.41
N GLY A 398 -7.79 -10.57 8.20
CA GLY A 398 -7.80 -9.55 7.14
C GLY A 398 -7.07 -9.96 5.87
N ILE A 399 -6.75 -8.95 5.05
CA ILE A 399 -5.90 -9.08 3.86
C ILE A 399 -4.57 -8.40 4.17
N ALA A 400 -3.49 -9.08 3.83
CA ALA A 400 -2.15 -8.50 3.82
C ALA A 400 -1.67 -8.39 2.36
N ALA A 401 -0.60 -7.66 2.10
CA ALA A 401 -0.07 -7.55 0.74
C ALA A 401 1.45 -7.70 0.72
N ARG A 402 1.91 -8.75 0.02
CA ARG A 402 3.30 -9.13 -0.19
C ARG A 402 3.38 -9.94 -1.49
N PRO A 403 4.44 -9.79 -2.30
CA PRO A 403 5.37 -8.68 -2.25
C PRO A 403 4.70 -7.35 -2.63
N PHE A 404 5.39 -6.24 -2.39
CA PHE A 404 5.16 -5.00 -3.12
C PHE A 404 6.37 -4.70 -3.98
N GLY A 405 6.24 -3.82 -4.96
CA GLY A 405 7.38 -3.43 -5.78
C GLY A 405 7.03 -2.37 -6.80
N ALA A 406 7.98 -2.08 -7.68
CA ALA A 406 7.81 -1.18 -8.79
C ALA A 406 8.28 -1.83 -10.10
N LEU A 407 7.58 -1.56 -11.19
CA LEU A 407 7.97 -1.94 -12.54
C LEU A 407 8.33 -0.67 -13.32
N ASP A 408 9.56 -0.60 -13.82
CA ASP A 408 10.06 0.50 -14.64
C ASP A 408 9.93 0.15 -16.13
N LEU A 409 8.97 0.79 -16.80
CA LEU A 409 8.70 0.57 -18.22
C LEU A 409 9.83 1.06 -19.12
N LEU A 410 10.53 2.13 -18.73
CA LEU A 410 11.58 2.76 -19.54
C LEU A 410 12.91 2.03 -19.36
N GLY A 411 13.27 1.74 -18.11
CA GLY A 411 14.46 0.99 -17.71
C GLY A 411 14.36 -0.51 -17.96
N ARG A 412 13.14 -1.04 -18.13
CA ARG A 412 12.83 -2.48 -18.28
C ARG A 412 13.35 -3.32 -17.11
N ALA A 413 13.28 -2.75 -15.92
CA ALA A 413 13.68 -3.40 -14.68
C ALA A 413 12.47 -3.43 -13.75
N TYR A 414 12.46 -4.35 -12.80
CA TYR A 414 11.47 -4.31 -11.73
C TYR A 414 12.09 -4.65 -10.38
N THR A 415 11.49 -4.11 -9.34
CA THR A 415 11.79 -4.45 -7.96
C THR A 415 10.65 -5.25 -7.38
N THR A 416 11.00 -6.09 -6.42
CA THR A 416 10.05 -6.79 -5.58
C THR A 416 10.67 -6.84 -4.19
N ALA A 417 10.03 -6.17 -3.24
CA ALA A 417 10.41 -6.17 -1.86
C ALA A 417 9.43 -7.03 -1.08
N THR A 418 9.85 -7.45 0.11
CA THR A 418 9.01 -8.21 1.03
C THR A 418 8.53 -9.56 0.49
N LEU A 419 9.34 -10.24 -0.34
CA LEU A 419 9.08 -11.64 -0.71
C LEU A 419 9.25 -12.54 0.50
N LEU A 420 8.21 -13.31 0.80
CA LEU A 420 8.15 -14.23 1.94
C LEU A 420 8.49 -15.68 1.57
N ASN A 421 8.60 -15.96 0.27
CA ASN A 421 8.83 -17.28 -0.30
C ASN A 421 10.09 -17.94 0.27
N GLU A 422 9.99 -19.23 0.58
CA GLU A 422 11.11 -20.08 1.06
C GLU A 422 11.75 -19.63 2.39
N LEU A 423 11.14 -18.67 3.09
CA LEU A 423 11.62 -18.17 4.38
C LEU A 423 11.03 -18.95 5.56
N PRO A 424 11.78 -19.11 6.66
CA PRO A 424 11.31 -19.86 7.83
C PRO A 424 10.15 -19.18 8.55
N VAL A 425 10.01 -17.85 8.39
CA VAL A 425 8.91 -17.06 8.93
C VAL A 425 8.40 -16.14 7.83
N GLN A 426 7.18 -16.38 7.36
CA GLN A 426 6.40 -15.41 6.59
C GLN A 426 5.98 -14.23 7.50
N MET A 427 4.95 -13.49 7.11
CA MET A 427 4.35 -12.48 7.98
C MET A 427 3.68 -13.13 9.20
N LYS A 428 4.18 -12.84 10.40
CA LYS A 428 3.61 -13.24 11.70
C LYS A 428 2.87 -12.06 12.31
N PHE A 429 1.64 -12.31 12.77
CA PHE A 429 0.87 -11.29 13.47
C PHE A 429 1.05 -11.39 14.98
N LEU A 430 1.22 -10.24 15.61
CA LEU A 430 1.38 -10.10 17.05
C LEU A 430 0.16 -9.33 17.56
N PRO A 431 -0.70 -9.96 18.38
CA PRO A 431 -1.95 -9.35 18.82
C PRO A 431 -1.75 -8.23 19.85
N GLN A 432 -0.52 -8.08 20.35
CA GLN A 432 -0.14 -7.05 21.32
C GLN A 432 1.02 -6.23 20.75
N PRO A 433 1.11 -4.95 21.12
CA PRO A 433 2.30 -4.15 20.85
C PRO A 433 3.55 -4.78 21.46
N GLN A 434 4.67 -4.55 20.81
CA GLN A 434 6.00 -4.65 21.35
C GLN A 434 6.15 -3.76 22.60
N PRO A 435 7.09 -4.10 23.50
CA PRO A 435 7.43 -3.23 24.62
C PRO A 435 7.81 -1.82 24.17
N GLU A 436 7.49 -0.80 24.96
CA GLU A 436 7.72 0.62 24.62
C GLU A 436 9.17 0.96 24.22
N ASN A 437 10.14 0.19 24.69
CA ASN A 437 11.56 0.38 24.38
C ASN A 437 12.02 -0.32 23.08
N PHE A 438 11.13 -1.01 22.37
CA PHE A 438 11.45 -1.78 21.18
C PHE A 438 11.79 -0.88 19.99
N PHE A 439 10.94 0.10 19.68
CA PHE A 439 11.14 1.05 18.57
C PHE A 439 12.02 2.25 18.98
N THR A 440 13.21 1.97 19.49
CA THR A 440 14.18 2.98 19.92
C THR A 440 15.52 2.83 19.21
N THR A 441 16.26 3.93 19.09
CA THR A 441 17.62 3.91 18.54
C THR A 441 18.58 3.02 19.34
N ASN A 442 18.36 2.90 20.64
CA ASN A 442 19.11 2.01 21.52
C ASN A 442 18.86 0.53 21.18
N ASN A 443 17.60 0.15 20.98
CA ASN A 443 17.28 -1.22 20.62
C ASN A 443 17.72 -1.55 19.18
N LEU A 444 17.61 -0.59 18.25
CA LEU A 444 18.15 -0.74 16.89
C LEU A 444 19.63 -1.14 16.91
N GLY A 445 20.44 -0.43 17.70
CA GLY A 445 21.87 -0.76 17.85
C GLY A 445 22.11 -2.14 18.48
N ARG A 446 21.26 -2.57 19.44
CA ARG A 446 21.36 -3.90 20.06
C ARG A 446 21.06 -5.02 19.09
N LEU A 447 20.00 -4.90 18.29
CA LEU A 447 19.58 -5.94 17.35
C LEU A 447 20.64 -6.20 16.26
N VAL A 448 21.37 -5.17 15.85
CA VAL A 448 22.46 -5.30 14.86
C VAL A 448 23.71 -5.96 15.43
N THR A 449 23.95 -5.84 16.74
CA THR A 449 25.18 -6.35 17.40
C THR A 449 25.06 -7.77 17.95
N ARG A 450 23.87 -8.37 17.87
CA ARG A 450 23.64 -9.77 18.24
C ARG A 450 24.00 -10.67 17.06
#